data_AF-A0A752A7H8-F1
#
_entry.id   AF-A0A752A7H8-F1
#
_cell.length_a   1.000
_cell.length_b   1.000
_cell.length_c   1.000
_cell.angle_alpha   90.00
_cell.angle_beta   90.00
_cell.angle_gamma   90.00
#
_symmetry.space_group_name_H-M   'P 1'
#
loop_
_entity.id
_entity.type
_entity.pdbx_description
1 polymer ?
#
loop_
_entity_poly.entity_id
_entity_poly.type
_entity_poly.pdbx_seq_one_letter_code
_entity_poly.pdbx_strand_id
1 'polypeptide(L)'
;MSSLLANRYINENYIQAIKDSTISNGPYYILAPGVAMPHARPECGALKTGMSLTLLRQDVQFTDEDDGIKLLIGLSAADSDSHIGAIQALSELLCEEDVLAALLAAKSEKELADIIARA
;
A
#
# COMPACT_ATOMS: atom_id res chain seq x y z
N MET A 1 -2.69 5.86 4.60
CA MET A 1 -1.77 6.95 4.19
C MET A 1 -1.76 8.18 5.11
N SER A 2 -2.64 8.30 6.12
CA SER A 2 -2.60 9.41 7.09
C SER A 2 -1.23 9.55 7.77
N SER A 3 -0.57 8.43 8.09
CA SER A 3 0.78 8.42 8.67
C SER A 3 1.83 9.06 7.76
N LEU A 4 1.77 8.83 6.44
CA LEU A 4 2.70 9.44 5.48
C LEU A 4 2.47 10.95 5.36
N LEU A 5 1.20 11.38 5.35
CA LEU A 5 0.84 12.80 5.31
C LEU A 5 1.30 13.53 6.58
N ALA A 6 1.00 12.97 7.75
CA ALA A 6 1.37 13.55 9.05
C ALA A 6 2.90 13.70 9.21
N ASN A 7 3.68 12.76 8.66
CA ASN A 7 5.14 12.78 8.70
C ASN A 7 5.78 13.51 7.50
N ARG A 8 4.99 14.19 6.67
CA ARG A 8 5.44 14.97 5.50
C ARG A 8 6.25 14.15 4.47
N TYR A 9 5.86 12.90 4.26
CA TYR A 9 6.32 12.09 3.13
C TYR A 9 5.54 12.40 1.86
N ILE A 10 4.29 12.82 2.01
CA ILE A 10 3.38 13.24 0.94
C ILE A 10 2.66 14.53 1.34
N ASN A 11 2.05 15.19 0.36
CA ASN A 11 1.05 16.25 0.58
C ASN A 11 -0.38 15.72 0.30
N GLU A 12 -1.39 16.56 0.53
CA GLU A 12 -2.80 16.20 0.34
C GLU A 12 -3.15 15.86 -1.12
N ASN A 13 -2.51 16.54 -2.08
CA ASN A 13 -2.71 16.29 -3.51
C ASN A 13 -2.36 14.85 -3.89
N TYR A 14 -1.40 14.24 -3.20
CA TYR A 14 -1.01 12.85 -3.46
C TYR A 14 -2.17 11.89 -3.20
N ILE A 15 -2.88 12.06 -2.09
CA ILE A 15 -4.05 11.23 -1.73
C ILE A 15 -5.19 11.49 -2.71
N GLN A 16 -5.40 12.75 -3.11
CA GLN A 16 -6.44 13.10 -4.06
C GLN A 16 -6.16 12.51 -5.44
N ALA A 17 -4.92 12.59 -5.93
CA ALA A 17 -4.50 12.01 -7.20
C ALA A 17 -4.73 10.48 -7.26
N ILE A 18 -4.49 9.78 -6.15
CA ILE A 18 -4.81 8.35 -6.04
C ILE A 18 -6.31 8.13 -6.24
N LYS A 19 -7.15 8.84 -5.47
CA LYS A 19 -8.62 8.70 -5.55
C LYS A 19 -9.14 9.00 -6.95
N ASP A 20 -8.69 10.10 -7.55
CA ASP A 20 -9.13 10.53 -8.87
C ASP A 20 -8.75 9.50 -9.94
N SER A 21 -7.52 8.94 -9.86
CA SER A 21 -7.09 7.88 -10.76
C SER A 21 -7.87 6.58 -10.53
N THR A 22 -8.18 6.22 -9.28
CA THR A 22 -9.00 5.04 -8.97
C THR A 22 -10.40 5.17 -9.57
N ILE A 23 -11.02 6.35 -9.47
CA ILE A 23 -12.34 6.62 -10.05
C ILE A 23 -12.29 6.61 -11.59
N SER A 24 -11.24 7.21 -12.18
CA SER A 24 -11.17 7.39 -13.64
C SER A 24 -10.70 6.13 -14.38
N ASN A 25 -9.76 5.39 -13.79
CA ASN A 25 -9.03 4.30 -14.45
C ASN A 25 -9.22 2.95 -13.76
N GLY A 26 -9.92 2.90 -12.63
CA GLY A 26 -10.00 1.72 -11.78
C GLY A 26 -8.78 1.55 -10.86
N PRO A 27 -8.82 0.56 -9.95
CA PRO A 27 -7.77 0.30 -8.97
C PRO A 27 -6.58 -0.46 -9.59
N TYR A 28 -5.77 0.24 -10.39
CA TYR A 28 -4.58 -0.29 -11.07
C TYR A 28 -3.50 -0.88 -10.14
N TYR A 29 -3.65 -0.72 -8.84
CA TYR A 29 -2.68 -1.06 -7.81
C TYR A 29 -3.09 -2.28 -6.95
N ILE A 30 -4.08 -3.06 -7.37
CA ILE A 30 -4.37 -4.37 -6.76
C ILE A 30 -3.28 -5.34 -7.22
N LEU A 31 -2.56 -5.95 -6.27
CA LEU A 31 -1.39 -6.80 -6.56
C LEU A 31 -1.70 -8.30 -6.45
N ALA A 32 -2.56 -8.66 -5.51
CA ALA A 32 -2.95 -10.03 -5.21
C ALA A 32 -4.33 -10.03 -4.52
N PRO A 33 -5.04 -11.18 -4.45
CA PRO A 33 -6.27 -11.28 -3.67
C PRO A 33 -6.07 -10.76 -2.25
N GLY A 34 -6.90 -9.81 -1.81
CA GLY A 34 -6.80 -9.20 -0.50
C GLY A 34 -5.80 -8.04 -0.35
N VAL A 35 -4.99 -7.72 -1.36
CA VAL A 35 -3.87 -6.76 -1.24
C VAL A 35 -3.90 -5.67 -2.29
N ALA A 36 -3.87 -4.42 -1.83
CA ALA A 36 -3.71 -3.24 -2.67
C ALA A 36 -2.48 -2.42 -2.23
N MET A 37 -1.80 -1.79 -3.19
CA MET A 37 -0.67 -0.90 -2.92
C MET A 37 -0.95 0.51 -3.44
N PRO A 38 -1.80 1.32 -2.79
CA PRO A 38 -2.10 2.66 -3.28
C PRO A 38 -0.82 3.50 -3.39
N HIS A 39 -0.63 4.14 -4.54
CA HIS A 39 0.49 5.05 -4.82
C HIS A 39 0.10 5.98 -5.97
N ALA A 40 0.88 7.03 -6.20
CA ALA A 40 0.77 7.91 -7.37
C ALA A 40 2.17 8.32 -7.83
N ARG A 41 2.26 8.97 -8.99
CA ARG A 41 3.54 9.47 -9.51
C ARG A 41 4.16 10.52 -8.57
N PRO A 42 5.50 10.63 -8.47
CA PRO A 42 6.15 11.53 -7.53
C PRO A 42 5.66 12.99 -7.63
N GLU A 43 5.46 13.49 -8.85
CA GLU A 43 5.00 14.86 -9.12
C GLU A 43 3.58 15.16 -8.62
N CYS A 44 2.80 14.13 -8.27
CA CYS A 44 1.48 14.30 -7.67
C CYS A 44 1.53 14.73 -6.19
N GLY A 45 2.73 14.80 -5.59
CA GLY A 45 2.92 15.29 -4.23
C GLY A 45 3.72 14.40 -3.29
N ALA A 46 4.56 13.50 -3.82
CA ALA A 46 5.55 12.80 -3.02
C ALA A 46 6.69 13.76 -2.64
N LEU A 47 7.11 13.72 -1.38
CA LEU A 47 8.18 14.55 -0.83
C LEU A 47 9.37 13.70 -0.38
N LYS A 48 9.14 12.46 0.04
CA LYS A 48 10.14 11.51 0.53
C LYS A 48 9.71 10.09 0.22
N THR A 49 10.68 9.18 0.10
CA THR A 49 10.40 7.75 -0.03
C THR A 49 10.00 7.15 1.31
N GLY A 50 8.83 6.51 1.39
CA GLY A 50 8.33 5.87 2.60
C GLY A 50 7.09 5.02 2.36
N MET A 51 6.78 4.15 3.32
CA MET A 51 5.65 3.23 3.26
C MET A 51 4.74 3.38 4.47
N SER A 52 3.47 3.00 4.30
CA SER A 52 2.52 2.80 5.39
C SER A 52 1.77 1.50 5.18
N LEU A 53 1.51 0.78 6.26
CA LEU A 53 0.72 -0.45 6.24
C LEU A 53 -0.62 -0.21 6.92
N THR A 54 -1.70 -0.73 6.35
CA THR A 54 -3.03 -0.66 6.94
C THR A 54 -3.74 -1.98 6.72
N LEU A 55 -4.04 -2.68 7.80
CA LEU A 55 -4.87 -3.89 7.78
C LEU A 55 -6.29 -3.54 8.22
N LEU A 56 -7.26 -3.82 7.36
CA LEU A 56 -8.68 -3.61 7.62
C LEU A 56 -9.27 -4.82 8.35
N ARG A 57 -10.13 -4.55 9.34
CA ARG A 57 -10.87 -5.61 10.05
C ARG A 57 -11.94 -6.25 9.17
N GLN A 58 -12.55 -5.46 8.30
CA GLN A 58 -13.52 -5.86 7.30
C GLN A 58 -12.95 -5.49 5.95
N ASP A 59 -13.10 -6.36 4.96
CA ASP A 59 -12.66 -6.07 3.59
C ASP A 59 -13.44 -4.90 2.99
N VAL A 60 -12.83 -4.27 1.99
CA VAL A 60 -13.45 -3.26 1.15
C VAL A 60 -13.22 -3.67 -0.30
N GLN A 61 -14.31 -3.74 -1.06
CA GLN A 61 -14.24 -3.97 -2.50
C GLN A 61 -14.01 -2.65 -3.23
N PHE A 62 -13.11 -2.65 -4.20
CA PHE A 62 -12.88 -1.55 -5.14
C PHE A 62 -13.62 -1.76 -6.46
N THR A 63 -13.87 -3.01 -6.85
CA THR A 63 -14.69 -3.42 -8.00
C THR A 63 -15.62 -4.57 -7.61
N ASP A 64 -16.68 -4.81 -8.40
CA ASP A 64 -17.62 -5.92 -8.16
C ASP A 64 -16.97 -7.31 -8.36
N GLU A 65 -15.79 -7.37 -8.99
CA GLU A 65 -15.09 -8.61 -9.34
C GLU A 65 -13.92 -8.92 -8.40
N ASP A 66 -13.56 -8.03 -7.47
CA ASP A 66 -12.46 -8.30 -6.52
C ASP A 66 -12.91 -9.08 -5.28
N ASP A 67 -12.00 -9.93 -4.78
CA ASP A 67 -12.19 -10.79 -3.60
C ASP A 67 -12.24 -10.00 -2.26
N GLY A 68 -12.31 -8.67 -2.31
CA GLY A 68 -12.23 -7.78 -1.16
C GLY A 68 -10.80 -7.50 -0.73
N ILE A 69 -10.47 -6.23 -0.50
CA ILE A 69 -9.16 -5.80 -0.03
C ILE A 69 -9.15 -5.69 1.50
N LYS A 70 -8.16 -6.34 2.14
CA LYS A 70 -7.92 -6.20 3.59
C LYS A 70 -6.60 -5.52 3.89
N LEU A 71 -5.57 -5.73 3.08
CA LEU A 71 -4.24 -5.15 3.28
C LEU A 71 -4.02 -4.00 2.29
N LEU A 72 -3.74 -2.81 2.80
CA LEU A 72 -3.32 -1.65 2.02
C LEU A 72 -1.88 -1.28 2.37
N ILE A 73 -1.03 -1.23 1.35
CA ILE A 73 0.37 -0.83 1.45
C ILE A 73 0.52 0.52 0.74
N GLY A 74 0.44 1.61 1.49
CA GLY A 74 0.65 2.92 0.91
C GLY A 74 2.13 3.17 0.61
N LEU A 75 2.47 3.47 -0.63
CA LEU A 75 3.83 3.77 -1.06
C LEU A 75 3.96 5.23 -1.50
N SER A 76 5.00 5.90 -1.03
CA SER A 76 5.49 7.16 -1.58
C SER A 76 6.94 6.96 -2.00
N ALA A 77 7.29 7.42 -3.20
CA ALA A 77 8.66 7.38 -3.72
C ALA A 77 9.00 8.77 -4.25
N ALA A 78 10.18 9.30 -3.88
CA ALA A 78 10.63 10.62 -4.32
C ALA A 78 11.12 10.63 -5.77
N ASP A 79 11.50 9.46 -6.30
CA ASP A 79 12.02 9.27 -7.65
C ASP A 79 11.65 7.88 -8.19
N SER A 80 11.82 7.69 -9.50
CA SER A 80 11.42 6.49 -10.24
C SER A 80 12.25 5.24 -9.87
N ASP A 81 13.52 5.40 -9.48
CA ASP A 81 14.38 4.27 -9.15
C ASP A 81 14.05 3.74 -7.75
N SER A 82 13.88 4.64 -6.78
CA SER A 82 13.36 4.32 -5.44
C SER A 82 12.00 3.62 -5.50
N HIS A 83 11.18 3.97 -6.49
CA HIS A 83 9.88 3.34 -6.69
C HIS A 83 9.99 1.87 -7.09
N ILE A 84 10.86 1.54 -8.07
CA ILE A 84 11.06 0.16 -8.51
C ILE A 84 11.63 -0.70 -7.37
N GLY A 85 12.64 -0.20 -6.64
CA GLY A 85 13.21 -0.93 -5.51
C GLY A 85 12.18 -1.22 -4.41
N ALA A 86 11.31 -0.26 -4.11
CA ALA A 86 10.20 -0.44 -3.17
C ALA A 86 9.19 -1.49 -3.64
N ILE A 87 8.84 -1.51 -4.92
CA ILE A 87 7.95 -2.52 -5.50
C ILE A 87 8.58 -3.90 -5.45
N GLN A 88 9.88 -4.02 -5.75
CA GLN A 88 10.59 -5.30 -5.69
C GLN A 88 10.56 -5.90 -4.28
N ALA A 89 10.92 -5.11 -3.26
CA ALA A 89 10.89 -5.56 -1.87
C ALA A 89 9.48 -5.97 -1.42
N LEU A 90 8.45 -5.23 -1.85
CA LEU A 90 7.06 -5.60 -1.57
C LEU A 90 6.64 -6.86 -2.32
N SER A 91 7.03 -7.01 -3.59
CA SER A 91 6.71 -8.19 -4.38
C SER A 91 7.31 -9.45 -3.74
N GLU A 92 8.56 -9.39 -3.28
CA GLU A 92 9.20 -10.50 -2.57
C GLU A 92 8.39 -10.89 -1.32
N LEU A 93 8.03 -9.90 -0.49
CA LEU A 93 7.23 -10.11 0.71
C LEU A 93 5.84 -10.69 0.42
N LEU A 94 5.20 -10.27 -0.68
CA LEU A 94 3.87 -10.72 -1.08
C LEU A 94 3.88 -12.09 -1.78
N CYS A 95 5.02 -12.52 -2.33
CA CYS A 95 5.18 -13.85 -2.92
C CYS A 95 5.35 -14.94 -1.85
N GLU A 96 5.75 -14.58 -0.63
CA GLU A 96 5.85 -15.51 0.50
C GLU A 96 4.46 -15.76 1.11
N GLU A 97 3.80 -16.85 0.71
CA GLU A 97 2.43 -17.20 1.11
C GLU A 97 2.23 -17.20 2.63
N ASP A 98 3.19 -17.72 3.38
CA ASP A 98 3.16 -17.76 4.85
C ASP A 98 3.21 -16.35 5.47
N VAL A 99 3.99 -15.44 4.87
CA VAL A 99 4.12 -14.05 5.33
C VAL A 99 2.83 -13.29 5.02
N LEU A 100 2.29 -13.45 3.82
CA LEU A 100 1.03 -12.81 3.44
C LEU A 100 -0.14 -13.30 4.31
N ALA A 101 -0.25 -14.61 4.54
CA ALA A 101 -1.27 -15.17 5.42
C ALA A 101 -1.14 -14.62 6.86
N ALA A 102 0.09 -14.50 7.37
CA ALA A 102 0.34 -13.91 8.68
C ALA A 102 -0.07 -12.43 8.74
N LEU A 103 0.24 -11.64 7.70
CA LEU A 103 -0.16 -10.23 7.62
C LEU A 103 -1.69 -10.08 7.62
N LEU A 104 -2.39 -10.90 6.84
CA LEU A 104 -3.86 -10.86 6.75
C LEU A 104 -4.55 -11.34 8.03
N ALA A 105 -3.89 -12.16 8.84
CA ALA A 105 -4.38 -12.69 10.11
C ALA A 105 -3.98 -11.84 11.33
N ALA A 106 -3.08 -10.86 11.17
CA ALA A 106 -2.56 -10.06 12.27
C ALA A 106 -3.68 -9.30 13.00
N LYS A 107 -3.58 -9.25 14.33
CA LYS A 107 -4.60 -8.67 15.22
C LYS A 107 -4.15 -7.39 15.91
N SER A 108 -2.88 -7.02 15.72
CA SER A 108 -2.31 -5.82 16.32
C SER A 108 -1.25 -5.17 15.41
N GLU A 109 -1.04 -3.87 15.60
CA GLU A 109 0.04 -3.13 14.95
C GLU A 109 1.41 -3.72 15.27
N LYS A 110 1.58 -4.26 16.49
CA LYS A 110 2.82 -4.93 16.90
C LYS A 110 3.07 -6.20 16.08
N GLU A 111 2.06 -7.06 15.92
CA GLU A 111 2.20 -8.28 15.10
C GLU A 111 2.54 -7.93 13.65
N LEU A 112 1.90 -6.92 13.07
CA LEU A 112 2.25 -6.43 11.74
C LEU A 112 3.72 -5.99 11.68
N ALA A 113 4.17 -5.17 12.63
CA ALA A 113 5.56 -4.72 12.69
C ALA A 113 6.56 -5.88 12.86
N ASP A 114 6.23 -6.86 13.71
CA ASP A 114 7.07 -8.04 13.96
C ASP A 114 7.18 -8.94 12.71
N ILE A 115 6.12 -9.04 11.90
CA ILE A 115 6.14 -9.77 10.62
C ILE A 115 7.03 -9.04 9.61
N ILE A 116 6.83 -7.73 9.44
CA ILE A 116 7.63 -6.92 8.50
C ILE A 116 9.11 -6.90 8.89
N ALA A 117 9.45 -6.86 10.18
CA ALA A 117 10.84 -6.83 10.62
C ALA A 117 11.61 -8.15 10.38
N ARG A 118 10.90 -9.23 10.04
CA ARG A 118 11.45 -10.57 9.79
C ARG A 118 11.49 -10.95 8.31
N ALA A 119 10.79 -10.19 7.48
CA ALA A 119 10.83 -10.29 6.03
C ALA A 119 12.05 -9.51 5.50
#